data_AF-A0A5J5EMR9-F1
#
_entry.id   AF-A0A5J5EMR9-F1
#
_cell.length_a   1.000
_cell.length_b   1.000
_cell.length_c   1.000
_cell.angle_alpha   90.00
_cell.angle_beta   90.00
_cell.angle_gamma   90.00
#
_symmetry.space_group_name_H-M   'P 1'
#
loop_
_entity.id
_entity.type
_entity.pdbx_description
1 polymer ?
#
loop_
_entity_poly.entity_id
_entity_poly.type
_entity_poly.pdbx_seq_one_letter_code
_entity_poly.pdbx_strand_id
1 'polypeptide(L)'
;MDAFQCRLHFTNLLSRLTASAVAAKQAAQFALKNRDVDEDLFSVIVEQLQSKDCSMNVRVNILYFIETLCEQSLKADYRSYVKMIQHNLQLIVDAVAPNNPEGAANAETVKKVLQSLNRKGIVDRKTLKEMTEILAEREAAHKAVGESSDDTVSGGEEDEEGEPRKKRLLSDSIIQQRMEEDRERHKRLRENIWQIPAPQFEAEDPEFEKAWEEASDLNSDDFEIMREENEILASSVV
;
A
#
# COMPACT_ATOMS: atom_id res chain seq x y z
N MET A 1 -22.38 19.79 -8.00
CA MET A 1 -22.97 18.96 -9.08
C MET A 1 -24.19 18.28 -8.48
N ASP A 2 -25.17 17.84 -9.28
CA ASP A 2 -26.24 17.01 -8.70
C ASP A 2 -25.69 15.64 -8.25
N ALA A 3 -26.42 14.93 -7.38
CA ALA A 3 -25.97 13.66 -6.79
C ALA A 3 -25.67 12.60 -7.86
N PHE A 4 -26.47 12.53 -8.92
CA PHE A 4 -26.30 11.56 -9.99
C PHE A 4 -25.02 11.81 -10.81
N GLN A 5 -24.75 13.07 -11.18
CA GLN A 5 -23.53 13.48 -11.85
C GLN A 5 -22.30 13.21 -10.98
N CYS A 6 -22.38 13.50 -9.67
CA CYS A 6 -21.31 13.20 -8.73
C CYS A 6 -21.01 11.71 -8.70
N ARG A 7 -22.05 10.88 -8.60
CA ARG A 7 -21.95 9.41 -8.61
C ARG A 7 -21.27 8.91 -9.89
N LEU A 8 -21.78 9.29 -11.06
CA LEU A 8 -21.23 8.85 -12.35
C LEU A 8 -19.77 9.27 -12.52
N HIS A 9 -19.43 10.51 -12.16
CA HIS A 9 -18.06 10.99 -12.26
C HIS A 9 -17.13 10.23 -11.31
N PHE A 10 -17.56 10.02 -10.06
CA PHE A 10 -16.75 9.34 -9.06
C PHE A 10 -16.55 7.85 -9.37
N THR A 11 -17.57 7.18 -9.90
CA THR A 11 -17.44 5.80 -10.41
C THR A 11 -16.32 5.69 -11.45
N ASN A 12 -16.26 6.65 -12.39
CA ASN A 12 -15.22 6.69 -13.43
C ASN A 12 -13.82 7.01 -12.87
N LEU A 13 -13.74 7.86 -11.84
CA LEU A 13 -12.47 8.14 -11.15
C LEU A 13 -11.94 6.88 -10.46
N LEU A 14 -12.79 6.17 -9.70
CA LEU A 14 -12.38 4.99 -8.94
C LEU A 14 -12.05 3.79 -9.83
N SER A 15 -12.78 3.59 -10.94
CA SER A 15 -12.52 2.45 -11.84
C SER A 15 -11.18 2.55 -12.57
N ARG A 16 -10.62 3.76 -12.69
CA ARG A 16 -9.34 4.04 -13.37
C ARG A 16 -8.22 4.37 -12.39
N LEU A 17 -8.45 4.15 -11.09
CA LEU A 17 -7.50 4.51 -10.07
C LEU A 17 -6.24 3.62 -10.17
N THR A 18 -5.10 4.28 -10.29
CA THR A 18 -3.77 3.63 -10.30
C THR A 18 -3.08 3.82 -8.96
N ALA A 19 -1.88 3.27 -8.80
CA ALA A 19 -1.05 3.52 -7.62
C ALA A 19 -0.67 5.01 -7.43
N SER A 20 -0.93 5.90 -8.40
CA SER A 20 -0.57 7.32 -8.35
C SER A 20 -1.16 8.07 -7.16
N ALA A 21 -0.30 8.69 -6.35
CA ALA A 21 -0.73 9.53 -5.24
C ALA A 21 -1.49 10.78 -5.70
N VAL A 22 -1.19 11.30 -6.89
CA VAL A 22 -1.91 12.44 -7.46
C VAL A 22 -3.35 12.04 -7.79
N ALA A 23 -3.56 10.86 -8.38
CA ALA A 23 -4.89 10.35 -8.69
C ALA A 23 -5.73 10.13 -7.42
N ALA A 24 -5.15 9.49 -6.40
CA ALA A 24 -5.81 9.32 -5.10
C ALA A 24 -6.14 10.66 -4.43
N LYS A 25 -5.22 11.63 -4.46
CA LYS A 25 -5.46 12.96 -3.90
C LYS A 25 -6.57 13.72 -4.63
N GLN A 26 -6.61 13.67 -5.95
CA GLN A 26 -7.66 14.31 -6.76
C GLN A 26 -9.03 13.67 -6.49
N ALA A 27 -9.11 12.35 -6.40
CA ALA A 27 -10.34 11.65 -6.04
C ALA A 27 -10.83 12.06 -4.64
N ALA A 28 -9.92 12.20 -3.66
CA ALA A 28 -10.27 12.60 -2.31
C ALA A 28 -10.73 14.07 -2.24
N GLN A 29 -10.06 14.96 -2.97
CA GLN A 29 -10.49 16.35 -3.12
C GLN A 29 -11.87 16.45 -3.76
N PHE A 30 -12.15 15.62 -4.77
CA PHE A 30 -13.48 15.56 -5.39
C PHE A 30 -14.55 15.15 -4.38
N ALA A 31 -14.30 14.10 -3.59
CA ALA A 31 -15.22 13.64 -2.55
C ALA A 31 -15.50 14.73 -1.51
N LEU A 32 -14.45 15.38 -0.99
CA LEU A 32 -14.59 16.45 0.01
C LEU A 32 -15.27 17.71 -0.54
N LYS A 33 -15.06 18.02 -1.83
CA LYS A 33 -15.72 19.15 -2.49
C LYS A 33 -17.23 18.93 -2.62
N ASN A 34 -17.68 17.68 -2.75
CA ASN A 34 -19.09 17.30 -2.86
C ASN A 34 -19.55 16.51 -1.61
N ARG A 35 -19.15 16.99 -0.42
CA ARG A 35 -19.48 16.39 0.88
C ARG A 35 -20.97 16.45 1.26
N ASP A 36 -21.78 17.16 0.48
CA ASP A 36 -23.23 17.21 0.58
C ASP A 36 -23.90 15.90 0.13
N VAL A 37 -23.19 15.09 -0.65
CA VAL A 37 -23.63 13.78 -1.15
C VAL A 37 -22.63 12.68 -0.72
N ASP A 38 -22.04 12.83 0.47
CA ASP A 38 -20.99 11.96 0.97
C ASP A 38 -21.44 10.51 1.13
N GLU A 39 -22.67 10.27 1.58
CA GLU A 39 -23.26 8.93 1.68
C GLU A 39 -23.37 8.24 0.32
N ASP A 40 -23.85 8.95 -0.72
CA ASP A 40 -23.91 8.44 -2.09
C ASP A 40 -22.50 8.14 -2.64
N LEU A 41 -21.55 9.05 -2.42
CA LEU A 41 -20.17 8.84 -2.86
C LEU A 41 -19.51 7.68 -2.12
N PHE A 42 -19.81 7.50 -0.84
CA PHE A 42 -19.34 6.35 -0.07
C PHE A 42 -19.95 5.04 -0.59
N SER A 43 -21.23 5.04 -0.98
CA SER A 43 -21.87 3.89 -1.62
C SER A 43 -21.11 3.47 -2.89
N VAL A 44 -20.65 4.43 -3.70
CA VAL A 44 -19.82 4.14 -4.89
C VAL A 44 -18.50 3.47 -4.52
N ILE A 45 -17.83 3.86 -3.43
CA ILE A 45 -16.58 3.21 -2.98
C ILE A 45 -16.84 1.72 -2.71
N VAL A 46 -17.89 1.44 -1.94
CA VAL A 46 -18.27 0.07 -1.56
C VAL A 46 -18.69 -0.74 -2.78
N GLU A 47 -19.51 -0.17 -3.67
CA GLU A 47 -19.94 -0.80 -4.92
C GLU A 47 -18.76 -1.15 -5.82
N GLN A 48 -17.78 -0.25 -5.96
CA GLN A 48 -16.59 -0.51 -6.76
C GLN A 48 -15.69 -1.57 -6.14
N LEU A 49 -15.57 -1.62 -4.82
CA LEU A 49 -14.85 -2.68 -4.13
C LEU A 49 -15.52 -4.05 -4.28
N GLN A 50 -16.86 -4.10 -4.32
CA GLN A 50 -17.63 -5.33 -4.44
C GLN A 50 -17.89 -5.76 -5.89
N SER A 51 -17.72 -4.86 -6.86
CA SER A 51 -17.95 -5.12 -8.28
C SER A 51 -17.08 -6.28 -8.79
N LYS A 52 -17.70 -7.20 -9.54
CA LYS A 52 -17.01 -8.34 -10.16
C LYS A 52 -16.05 -7.92 -11.26
N ASP A 53 -16.34 -6.80 -11.92
CA ASP A 53 -15.52 -6.27 -13.01
C ASP A 53 -14.33 -5.43 -12.49
N CYS A 54 -14.29 -5.15 -11.17
CA CYS A 54 -13.21 -4.44 -10.53
C CYS A 54 -12.05 -5.39 -10.21
N SER A 55 -10.91 -5.18 -10.87
CA SER A 55 -9.72 -6.01 -10.67
C SER A 55 -9.16 -5.89 -9.24
N MET A 56 -8.54 -6.96 -8.73
CA MET A 56 -7.90 -6.95 -7.41
C MET A 56 -6.90 -5.81 -7.23
N ASN A 57 -6.19 -5.46 -8.30
CA ASN A 57 -5.23 -4.36 -8.27
C ASN A 57 -5.91 -2.99 -8.08
N VAL A 58 -7.03 -2.75 -8.78
CA VAL A 58 -7.83 -1.54 -8.56
C VAL A 58 -8.43 -1.52 -7.14
N ARG A 59 -8.85 -2.67 -6.60
CA ARG A 59 -9.30 -2.75 -5.19
C ARG A 59 -8.21 -2.34 -4.21
N VAL A 60 -6.96 -2.77 -4.43
CA VAL A 60 -5.81 -2.29 -3.65
C VAL A 60 -5.61 -0.79 -3.83
N ASN A 61 -5.73 -0.25 -5.05
CA ASN A 61 -5.64 1.20 -5.27
C ASN A 61 -6.73 1.96 -4.51
N ILE A 62 -7.97 1.45 -4.50
CA ILE A 62 -9.07 2.03 -3.74
C ILE A 62 -8.74 2.01 -2.23
N LEU A 63 -8.11 0.96 -1.71
CA LEU A 63 -7.67 0.90 -0.30
C LEU A 63 -6.68 2.03 0.05
N TYR A 64 -5.68 2.30 -0.80
CA TYR A 64 -4.77 3.43 -0.59
C TYR A 64 -5.47 4.80 -0.77
N PHE A 65 -6.45 4.88 -1.66
CA PHE A 65 -7.29 6.05 -1.77
C PHE A 65 -8.12 6.29 -0.51
N ILE A 66 -8.69 5.25 0.11
CA ILE A 66 -9.44 5.34 1.38
C ILE A 66 -8.57 5.94 2.48
N GLU A 67 -7.31 5.50 2.58
CA GLU A 67 -6.33 6.09 3.49
C GLU A 67 -6.12 7.59 3.20
N THR A 68 -5.90 7.94 1.93
CA THR A 68 -5.75 9.34 1.49
C THR A 68 -7.00 10.17 1.80
N LEU A 69 -8.20 9.61 1.60
CA LEU A 69 -9.47 10.25 1.89
C LEU A 69 -9.61 10.52 3.37
N CYS A 70 -9.31 9.55 4.24
CA CYS A 70 -9.30 9.76 5.69
C CYS A 70 -8.35 10.87 6.12
N GLU A 71 -7.12 10.89 5.60
CA GLU A 71 -6.16 11.95 5.92
C GLU A 71 -6.68 13.33 5.55
N GLN A 72 -7.18 13.50 4.32
CA GLN A 72 -7.69 14.80 3.87
C GLN A 72 -8.97 15.20 4.62
N SER A 73 -9.81 14.22 4.94
CA SER A 73 -11.02 14.40 5.75
C SER A 73 -10.67 14.91 7.15
N LEU A 74 -9.66 14.34 7.80
CA LEU A 74 -9.18 14.80 9.10
C LEU A 74 -8.56 16.21 9.01
N LYS A 75 -7.77 16.50 7.97
CA LYS A 75 -7.21 17.84 7.73
C LYS A 75 -8.28 18.91 7.47
N ALA A 76 -9.39 18.52 6.85
CA ALA A 76 -10.54 19.39 6.59
C ALA A 76 -11.57 19.41 7.73
N ASP A 77 -11.28 18.78 8.88
CA ASP A 77 -12.17 18.58 10.03
C ASP A 77 -13.55 18.00 9.66
N TYR A 78 -13.58 17.13 8.66
CA TYR A 78 -14.80 16.47 8.18
C TYR A 78 -14.76 14.98 8.49
N ARG A 79 -15.45 14.54 9.54
CA ARG A 79 -15.32 13.16 10.07
C ARG A 79 -16.27 12.14 9.48
N SER A 80 -17.19 12.53 8.59
CA SER A 80 -18.23 11.62 8.08
C SER A 80 -17.63 10.42 7.34
N TYR A 81 -16.73 10.66 6.38
CA TYR A 81 -16.02 9.58 5.68
C TYR A 81 -15.24 8.67 6.62
N VAL A 82 -14.55 9.24 7.60
CA VAL A 82 -13.78 8.47 8.60
C VAL A 82 -14.70 7.50 9.34
N LYS A 83 -15.87 7.96 9.79
CA LYS A 83 -16.86 7.12 10.49
C LYS A 83 -17.44 6.02 9.59
N MET A 84 -17.80 6.36 8.35
CA MET A 84 -18.31 5.38 7.38
C MET A 84 -17.28 4.29 7.07
N ILE A 85 -16.01 4.67 6.92
CA ILE A 85 -14.90 3.74 6.69
C ILE A 85 -14.65 2.86 7.91
N GLN A 86 -14.63 3.43 9.12
CA GLN A 86 -14.51 2.65 10.36
C GLN A 86 -15.62 1.61 10.49
N HIS A 87 -16.87 2.01 10.23
CA HIS A 87 -18.03 1.12 10.30
C HIS A 87 -17.97 -0.04 9.30
N ASN A 88 -17.47 0.22 8.09
CA ASN A 88 -17.41 -0.76 7.00
C ASN A 88 -16.01 -1.38 6.80
N LEU A 89 -15.11 -1.25 7.77
CA LEU A 89 -13.71 -1.64 7.60
C LEU A 89 -13.56 -3.13 7.26
N GLN A 90 -14.32 -3.99 7.94
CA GLN A 90 -14.31 -5.43 7.67
C GLN A 90 -14.72 -5.74 6.23
N LEU A 91 -15.78 -5.08 5.73
CA LEU A 91 -16.27 -5.24 4.38
C LEU A 91 -15.21 -4.81 3.35
N ILE A 92 -14.52 -3.69 3.62
CA ILE A 92 -13.44 -3.19 2.76
C ILE A 92 -12.27 -4.20 2.73
N VAL A 93 -11.86 -4.70 3.90
CA VAL A 93 -10.78 -5.71 4.01
C VAL A 93 -11.15 -6.99 3.27
N ASP A 94 -12.37 -7.49 3.43
CA ASP A 94 -12.85 -8.71 2.76
C ASP A 94 -12.96 -8.54 1.24
N ALA A 95 -13.27 -7.33 0.77
CA ALA A 95 -13.30 -7.03 -0.66
C ALA A 95 -11.91 -6.99 -1.29
N VAL A 96 -10.89 -6.49 -0.57
CA VAL A 96 -9.52 -6.34 -1.09
C VAL A 96 -8.68 -7.61 -0.89
N ALA A 97 -8.87 -8.31 0.22
CA ALA A 97 -8.19 -9.55 0.57
C ALA A 97 -9.21 -10.67 0.88
N PRO A 98 -9.94 -11.15 -0.14
CA PRO A 98 -10.88 -12.27 0.01
C PRO A 98 -10.16 -13.58 0.36
N ASN A 99 -10.92 -14.60 0.77
CA ASN A 99 -10.40 -15.94 1.16
C ASN A 99 -9.91 -16.79 -0.04
N ASN A 100 -9.41 -16.17 -1.10
CA ASN A 100 -8.89 -16.84 -2.30
C ASN A 100 -7.38 -16.55 -2.47
N PRO A 101 -6.68 -17.24 -3.40
CA PRO A 101 -5.24 -17.02 -3.60
C PRO A 101 -4.88 -15.57 -3.99
N GLU A 102 -5.78 -14.88 -4.69
CA GLU A 102 -5.57 -13.47 -5.05
C GLU A 102 -5.61 -12.54 -3.83
N GLY A 103 -6.45 -12.86 -2.85
CA GLY A 103 -6.51 -12.14 -1.58
C GLY A 103 -5.31 -12.42 -0.68
N ALA A 104 -4.77 -13.64 -0.69
CA ALA A 104 -3.52 -13.95 -0.01
C ALA A 104 -2.34 -13.11 -0.54
N ALA A 105 -2.28 -12.86 -1.85
CA ALA A 105 -1.28 -11.97 -2.45
C ALA A 105 -1.43 -10.50 -2.02
N ASN A 106 -2.62 -10.08 -1.58
CA ASN A 106 -2.89 -8.72 -1.10
C ASN A 106 -2.76 -8.58 0.42
N ALA A 107 -2.75 -9.68 1.17
CA ALA A 107 -2.90 -9.66 2.62
C ALA A 107 -1.79 -8.85 3.32
N GLU A 108 -0.53 -8.98 2.91
CA GLU A 108 0.58 -8.17 3.41
C GLU A 108 0.39 -6.67 3.13
N THR A 109 -0.11 -6.33 1.95
CA THR A 109 -0.44 -4.94 1.58
C THR A 109 -1.56 -4.39 2.45
N VAL A 110 -2.62 -5.16 2.69
CA VAL A 110 -3.72 -4.74 3.57
C VAL A 110 -3.24 -4.54 5.01
N LYS A 111 -2.39 -5.44 5.54
CA LYS A 111 -1.78 -5.30 6.86
C LYS A 111 -1.01 -3.99 7.00
N LYS A 112 -0.18 -3.65 6.01
CA LYS A 112 0.58 -2.38 5.99
C LYS A 112 -0.34 -1.15 6.02
N VAL A 113 -1.41 -1.15 5.22
CA VAL A 113 -2.37 -0.03 5.23
C VAL A 113 -3.10 0.05 6.57
N LEU A 114 -3.55 -1.06 7.15
CA LEU A 114 -4.21 -1.09 8.46
C LEU A 114 -3.30 -0.54 9.57
N GLN A 115 -2.02 -0.92 9.56
CA GLN A 115 -1.02 -0.36 10.49
C GLN A 115 -0.86 1.15 10.31
N SER A 116 -0.83 1.63 9.07
CA SER A 116 -0.76 3.06 8.77
C SER A 116 -2.01 3.82 9.24
N LEU A 117 -3.21 3.27 9.01
CA LEU A 117 -4.47 3.82 9.52
C LEU A 117 -4.49 3.87 11.05
N ASN A 118 -3.93 2.87 11.72
CA ASN A 118 -3.80 2.87 13.19
C ASN A 118 -2.84 3.93 13.69
N ARG A 119 -1.65 4.08 13.09
CA ARG A 119 -0.69 5.14 13.42
C ARG A 119 -1.31 6.54 13.28
N LYS A 120 -2.25 6.71 12.33
CA LYS A 120 -2.99 7.96 12.09
C LYS A 120 -4.21 8.13 12.99
N GLY A 121 -4.47 7.21 13.91
CA GLY A 121 -5.63 7.25 14.82
C GLY A 121 -6.99 7.04 14.14
N ILE A 122 -7.01 6.51 12.91
CA ILE A 122 -8.24 6.22 12.17
C ILE A 122 -8.81 4.86 12.59
N VAL A 123 -7.96 3.89 12.86
CA VAL A 123 -8.36 2.54 13.33
C VAL A 123 -7.76 2.34 14.72
N ASP A 124 -8.55 1.83 15.66
CA ASP A 124 -8.07 1.55 17.01
C ASP A 124 -7.24 0.25 17.05
N ARG A 125 -6.45 0.10 18.12
CA ARG A 125 -5.52 -1.04 18.26
C ARG A 125 -6.25 -2.39 18.31
N LYS A 126 -7.47 -2.42 18.88
CA LYS A 126 -8.25 -3.67 18.99
C LYS A 126 -8.70 -4.12 17.61
N THR A 127 -9.34 -3.25 16.82
CA THR A 127 -9.75 -3.60 15.46
C THR A 127 -8.57 -3.90 14.54
N LEU A 128 -7.43 -3.20 14.67
CA LEU A 128 -6.21 -3.56 13.96
C LEU A 128 -5.82 -5.02 14.23
N LYS A 129 -5.75 -5.40 15.50
CA LYS A 129 -5.35 -6.75 15.92
C LYS A 129 -6.30 -7.81 15.35
N GLU A 130 -7.61 -7.63 15.55
CA GLU A 130 -8.65 -8.54 15.05
C GLU A 130 -8.52 -8.76 13.52
N MET A 131 -8.39 -7.69 12.74
CA MET A 131 -8.27 -7.78 11.29
C MET A 131 -6.96 -8.43 10.84
N THR A 132 -5.84 -8.16 11.53
CA THR A 132 -4.56 -8.78 11.21
C THR A 132 -4.52 -10.27 11.54
N GLU A 133 -5.19 -10.71 12.60
CA GLU A 133 -5.33 -12.13 12.95
C GLU A 133 -6.14 -12.87 11.87
N ILE A 134 -7.27 -12.30 11.45
CA ILE A 134 -8.08 -12.85 10.35
C ILE A 134 -7.26 -13.00 9.06
N LEU A 135 -6.45 -11.99 8.70
CA LEU A 135 -5.61 -12.05 7.51
C LEU A 135 -4.48 -13.10 7.64
N ALA A 136 -3.90 -13.26 8.83
CA ALA A 136 -2.88 -14.26 9.09
C ALA A 136 -3.43 -15.70 9.00
N GLU A 137 -4.63 -15.94 9.52
CA GLU A 137 -5.33 -17.23 9.40
C GLU A 137 -5.60 -17.58 7.93
N ARG A 138 -6.02 -16.60 7.12
CA ARG A 138 -6.25 -16.76 5.67
C ARG A 138 -4.97 -17.12 4.92
N GLU A 139 -3.88 -16.41 5.20
CA GLU A 139 -2.57 -16.70 4.59
C GLU A 139 -2.08 -18.10 4.96
N ALA A 140 -2.19 -18.49 6.24
CA ALA A 140 -1.79 -19.82 6.71
C ALA A 140 -2.61 -20.93 6.03
N ALA A 141 -3.93 -20.74 5.89
CA ALA A 141 -4.80 -21.68 5.19
C ALA A 141 -4.43 -21.84 3.71
N HIS A 142 -4.08 -20.76 3.01
CA HIS A 142 -3.64 -20.81 1.61
C HIS A 142 -2.25 -21.43 1.44
N LYS A 143 -1.32 -21.14 2.37
CA LYS A 143 0.03 -21.72 2.34
C LYS A 143 0.00 -23.24 2.51
N ALA A 144 -0.84 -23.75 3.41
CA ALA A 144 -1.01 -25.19 3.62
C ALA A 144 -1.57 -25.93 2.38
N VAL A 145 -2.40 -25.26 1.56
CA VAL A 145 -2.93 -25.82 0.30
C VAL A 145 -1.88 -25.76 -0.83
N GLY A 146 -1.04 -24.72 -0.85
CA GLY A 146 0.07 -24.61 -1.80
C GLY A 146 1.15 -25.67 -1.57
N GLU A 147 1.49 -25.95 -0.31
CA GLU A 147 2.48 -26.96 0.08
C GLU A 147 2.01 -28.40 -0.19
N SER A 148 0.70 -28.67 -0.26
CA SER A 148 0.19 -29.99 -0.67
C SER A 148 0.24 -30.24 -2.18
N SER A 149 0.62 -29.23 -2.97
CA SER A 149 0.65 -29.29 -4.44
C SER A 149 2.07 -29.33 -5.01
N ASP A 150 3.09 -29.35 -4.16
CA ASP A 150 4.52 -29.32 -4.52
C ASP A 150 5.25 -30.60 -4.09
N ASP A 151 4.68 -31.76 -4.42
CA ASP A 151 5.35 -33.05 -4.27
C ASP A 151 5.41 -33.79 -5.61
N THR A 152 6.04 -33.19 -6.63
CA THR A 152 6.67 -33.90 -7.75
C THR A 152 7.70 -33.03 -8.50
N VAL A 153 8.80 -32.67 -7.85
CA VAL A 153 10.07 -32.41 -8.57
C VAL A 153 11.14 -33.25 -7.87
N SER A 154 11.14 -34.54 -8.16
CA SER A 154 12.34 -35.37 -8.00
C SER A 154 13.19 -35.19 -9.25
N GLY A 155 14.46 -34.87 -9.04
CA GLY A 155 15.44 -34.58 -10.07
C GLY A 155 15.57 -35.68 -11.12
N GLY A 156 15.74 -35.24 -12.35
CA GLY A 156 16.13 -36.02 -13.52
C GLY A 156 16.63 -35.03 -14.56
N GLU A 157 17.95 -34.99 -14.75
CA GLU A 157 18.58 -34.35 -15.89
C GLU A 157 18.17 -35.12 -17.17
N GLU A 158 18.09 -34.36 -18.28
CA GLU A 158 17.93 -34.83 -19.67
C GLU A 158 16.51 -35.28 -20.07
N ASP A 159 15.82 -34.48 -20.89
CA ASP A 159 15.47 -34.86 -22.27
C ASP A 159 14.61 -33.83 -23.03
N GLU A 160 14.70 -33.93 -24.35
CA GLU A 160 14.13 -33.11 -25.41
C GLU A 160 12.58 -33.10 -25.48
N GLU A 161 12.08 -32.13 -26.24
CA GLU A 161 10.72 -32.06 -26.83
C GLU A 161 9.50 -32.00 -25.88
N GLY A 162 8.99 -30.77 -25.72
CA GLY A 162 7.56 -30.53 -25.95
C GLY A 162 6.59 -30.79 -24.80
N GLU A 163 6.78 -30.18 -23.63
CA GLU A 163 5.66 -29.96 -22.69
C GLU A 163 5.09 -28.53 -22.81
N PRO A 164 3.75 -28.37 -22.93
CA PRO A 164 3.16 -27.05 -22.97
C PRO A 164 3.32 -26.41 -21.59
N ARG A 165 4.23 -25.43 -21.49
CA ARG A 165 4.35 -24.53 -20.33
C ARG A 165 2.95 -24.17 -19.83
N LYS A 166 2.63 -24.53 -18.58
CA LYS A 166 1.34 -24.23 -17.92
C LYS A 166 0.91 -22.82 -18.32
N LYS A 167 -0.17 -22.70 -19.10
CA LYS A 167 -0.64 -21.42 -19.64
C LYS A 167 -0.81 -20.46 -18.46
N ARG A 168 -0.03 -19.37 -18.44
CA ARG A 168 -0.19 -18.30 -17.45
C ARG A 168 -1.64 -17.84 -17.48
N LEU A 169 -2.33 -17.95 -16.35
CA LEU A 169 -3.76 -17.62 -16.21
C LEU A 169 -4.05 -16.11 -16.43
N LEU A 170 -3.02 -15.27 -16.36
CA LEU A 170 -3.10 -13.81 -16.52
C LEU A 170 -2.23 -13.37 -17.69
N SER A 171 -2.70 -12.37 -18.43
CA SER A 171 -1.94 -11.79 -19.54
C SER A 171 -0.67 -11.10 -19.04
N ASP A 172 0.42 -11.19 -19.80
CA ASP A 172 1.70 -10.58 -19.40
C ASP A 172 1.56 -9.06 -19.18
N SER A 173 0.67 -8.38 -19.92
CA SER A 173 0.40 -6.95 -19.73
C SER A 173 -0.16 -6.61 -18.34
N ILE A 174 -1.08 -7.44 -17.81
CA ILE A 174 -1.65 -7.24 -16.47
C ILE A 174 -0.57 -7.47 -15.40
N ILE A 175 0.28 -8.48 -15.59
CA ILE A 175 1.38 -8.79 -14.68
C ILE A 175 2.37 -7.62 -14.63
N GLN A 176 2.79 -7.11 -15.79
CA GLN A 176 3.71 -5.97 -15.87
C GLN A 176 3.12 -4.71 -15.22
N GLN A 177 1.84 -4.42 -15.47
CA GLN A 177 1.17 -3.29 -14.81
C GLN A 177 1.18 -3.44 -13.29
N ARG A 178 0.88 -4.63 -12.76
CA ARG A 178 0.89 -4.89 -11.31
C ARG A 178 2.30 -4.73 -10.72
N MET A 179 3.32 -5.24 -11.42
CA MET A 179 4.72 -5.09 -11.01
C MET A 179 5.14 -3.61 -10.96
N GLU A 180 4.75 -2.82 -11.95
CA GLU A 180 5.05 -1.39 -11.99
C GLU A 180 4.33 -0.62 -10.88
N GLU A 181 3.07 -0.95 -10.61
CA GLU A 181 2.32 -0.34 -9.51
C GLU A 181 2.93 -0.69 -8.14
N ASP A 182 3.37 -1.93 -7.94
CA ASP A 182 4.05 -2.34 -6.70
C ASP A 182 5.44 -1.68 -6.55
N ARG A 183 6.17 -1.49 -7.66
CA ARG A 183 7.43 -0.69 -7.66
C ARG A 183 7.16 0.74 -7.22
N GLU A 184 6.12 1.35 -7.77
CA GLU A 184 5.74 2.73 -7.45
C GLU A 184 5.30 2.86 -5.98
N ARG A 185 4.58 1.87 -5.41
CA ARG A 185 4.25 1.84 -3.97
C ARG A 185 5.50 1.77 -3.08
N HIS A 186 6.43 0.87 -3.41
CA HIS A 186 7.67 0.72 -2.64
C HIS A 186 8.56 1.96 -2.73
N LYS A 187 8.65 2.56 -3.91
CA LYS A 187 9.33 3.84 -4.10
C LYS A 187 8.78 4.89 -3.14
N ARG A 188 7.46 5.05 -3.08
CA ARG A 188 6.80 5.99 -2.15
C ARG A 188 7.05 5.72 -0.69
N LEU A 189 7.02 4.45 -0.27
CA LEU A 189 7.33 4.10 1.12
C LEU A 189 8.73 4.60 1.52
N ARG A 190 9.65 4.65 0.56
CA ARG A 190 11.03 5.11 0.77
C ARG A 190 11.24 6.62 0.59
N GLU A 191 10.29 7.34 -0.01
CA GLU A 191 10.43 8.77 -0.33
C GLU A 191 10.56 9.66 0.91
N ASN A 192 10.02 9.26 2.06
CA ASN A 192 9.99 10.10 3.27
C ASN A 192 10.84 9.55 4.43
N ILE A 193 11.56 8.43 4.27
CA ILE A 193 12.29 7.84 5.43
C ILE A 193 13.48 8.70 5.85
N TRP A 194 14.05 9.47 4.91
CA TRP A 194 15.13 10.42 5.19
C TRP A 194 14.64 11.72 5.80
N GLN A 195 13.32 11.98 5.81
CA GLN A 195 12.79 13.25 6.32
C GLN A 195 12.94 13.33 7.84
N ILE A 196 13.52 14.43 8.31
CA ILE A 196 13.65 14.75 9.74
C ILE A 196 12.55 15.75 10.10
N PRO A 197 11.79 15.56 11.20
CA PRO A 197 10.77 16.51 11.62
C PRO A 197 11.42 17.86 11.98
N ALA A 198 10.71 18.95 11.73
CA ALA A 198 11.20 20.27 12.12
C ALA A 198 11.37 20.34 13.64
N PRO A 199 12.44 21.00 14.14
CA PRO A 199 12.65 21.15 15.57
C PRO A 199 11.45 21.89 16.19
N GLN A 200 10.91 21.32 17.26
CA GLN A 200 9.87 21.97 18.05
C GLN A 200 10.52 22.95 19.02
N PHE A 201 9.86 24.08 19.31
CA PHE A 201 10.37 25.05 20.27
C PHE A 201 10.56 24.36 21.63
N GLU A 202 11.77 24.43 22.20
CA GLU A 202 12.19 23.79 23.47
C GLU A 202 12.38 22.26 23.46
N ALA A 203 12.31 21.56 22.31
CA ALA A 203 12.59 20.13 22.22
C ALA A 203 14.08 19.83 21.90
N GLU A 204 14.54 18.63 22.23
CA GLU A 204 15.83 18.06 21.80
C GLU A 204 15.93 18.04 20.27
N ASP A 205 17.16 18.15 19.75
CA ASP A 205 17.42 18.19 18.31
C ASP A 205 17.05 16.84 17.66
N PRO A 206 15.95 16.79 16.87
CA PRO A 206 15.47 15.53 16.30
C PRO A 206 16.44 14.94 15.26
N GLU A 207 17.32 15.75 14.68
CA GLU A 207 18.38 15.26 13.79
C GLU A 207 19.45 14.51 14.58
N PHE A 208 19.89 15.10 15.69
CA PHE A 208 20.90 14.49 16.56
C PHE A 208 20.41 13.17 17.16
N GLU A 209 19.21 13.14 17.75
CA GLU A 209 18.69 11.92 18.39
C GLU A 209 18.54 10.77 17.40
N LYS A 210 18.01 11.05 16.20
CA LYS A 210 17.91 10.04 15.15
C LYS A 210 19.29 9.53 14.73
N ALA A 211 20.24 10.43 14.51
CA ALA A 211 21.60 10.05 14.15
C ALA A 211 22.27 9.23 15.26
N TRP A 212 22.02 9.56 16.53
CA TRP A 212 22.57 8.86 17.68
C TRP A 212 22.00 7.44 17.83
N GLU A 213 20.70 7.25 17.59
CA GLU A 213 20.06 5.93 17.64
C GLU A 213 20.38 5.04 16.43
N GLU A 214 20.49 5.63 15.23
CA GLU A 214 20.64 4.88 13.98
C GLU A 214 22.10 4.74 13.51
N ALA A 215 23.04 5.51 14.07
CA ALA A 215 24.45 5.41 13.68
C ALA A 215 25.00 4.01 13.97
N SER A 216 25.61 3.41 12.94
CA SER A 216 26.38 2.19 13.10
C SER A 216 27.77 2.48 13.66
N ASP A 217 28.40 1.47 14.26
CA ASP A 217 29.82 1.52 14.59
C ASP A 217 30.67 1.68 13.31
N LEU A 218 31.85 2.29 13.48
CA LEU A 218 32.85 2.43 12.42
C LEU A 218 33.23 1.07 11.84
N ASN A 219 33.15 0.95 10.52
CA ASN A 219 33.44 -0.26 9.76
C ASN A 219 34.55 -0.03 8.71
N SER A 220 34.89 -1.09 7.95
CA SER A 220 35.95 -1.04 6.94
C SER A 220 35.69 -0.01 5.85
N ASP A 221 34.44 0.13 5.43
CA ASP A 221 34.02 0.98 4.32
C ASP A 221 34.16 2.45 4.74
N ASP A 222 33.88 2.78 6.00
CA ASP A 222 34.12 4.12 6.55
C ASP A 222 35.60 4.51 6.49
N PHE A 223 36.51 3.59 6.82
CA PHE A 223 37.96 3.84 6.72
C PHE A 223 38.44 3.97 5.28
N GLU A 224 37.79 3.30 4.34
CA GLU A 224 38.07 3.42 2.91
C GLU A 224 37.65 4.80 2.40
N ILE A 225 36.41 5.23 2.72
CA ILE A 225 35.90 6.56 2.39
C ILE A 225 36.83 7.66 2.96
N MET A 226 37.21 7.57 4.23
CA MET A 226 38.13 8.53 4.87
C MET A 226 39.48 8.64 4.14
N ARG A 227 40.01 7.52 3.65
CA ARG A 227 41.27 7.48 2.92
C ARG A 227 41.13 8.11 1.55
N GLU A 228 40.08 7.75 0.81
CA GLU A 228 39.78 8.32 -0.50
C GLU A 228 39.58 9.85 -0.42
N GLU A 229 38.83 10.34 0.56
CA GLU A 229 38.65 11.78 0.77
C GLU A 229 39.98 12.50 1.05
N ASN A 230 40.87 11.89 1.84
CA ASN A 230 42.18 12.48 2.14
C ASN A 230 43.11 12.50 0.91
N GLU A 231 43.04 11.47 0.05
CA GLU A 231 43.76 11.42 -1.22
C GLU A 231 43.24 12.49 -2.21
N ILE A 232 41.92 12.69 -2.28
CA ILE A 232 41.29 13.77 -3.06
C ILE A 232 41.79 15.13 -2.57
N LEU A 233 41.78 15.36 -1.26
CA LEU A 233 42.29 16.60 -0.67
C LEU A 233 43.75 16.83 -1.01
N ALA A 234 44.60 15.82 -0.84
CA ALA A 234 46.03 15.91 -1.14
C ALA A 234 46.30 16.24 -2.61
N SER A 235 45.52 15.65 -3.54
CA SER A 235 45.64 15.94 -4.97
C SER A 235 45.10 17.32 -5.38
N SER A 236 44.16 17.89 -4.62
CA SER A 236 43.58 19.22 -4.90
C SER A 236 44.46 20.41 -4.49
N VAL A 237 45.48 20.17 -3.66
CA VAL A 237 46.38 21.20 -3.12
C VAL A 237 47.64 21.39 -3.98
N VAL A 238 47.82 20.57 -5.03
CA VAL A 238 48.91 20.62 -6.01
C VAL A 238 48.45 21.32 -7.29
#